data_AF-A0AA86RC67-F1
#
_entry.id   AF-A0AA86RC67-F1
#
_cell.length_a   1.000
_cell.length_b   1.000
_cell.length_c   1.000
_cell.angle_alpha   90.00
_cell.angle_beta   90.00
_cell.angle_gamma   90.00
#
_symmetry.space_group_name_H-M   'P 1'
#
loop_
_entity.id
_entity.type
_entity.pdbx_description
1 polymer ?
#
loop_
_entity_poly.entity_id
_entity_poly.type
_entity_poly.pdbx_seq_one_letter_code
_entity_poly.pdbx_strand_id
1 'polypeptide(L)'
;MTATQQMIEHFQTRTKEHIDRVTRNMIALEGFQGFSQEELNQRALIHDKSKFESPEYEPYIWLTEYFRCKQSGIQFEYPGDMKEQVHNAIKHHHSHNAHHIVNKKTSELDLIEKVCDWTAMSQELNQNNGSCYKYYQENKDKFRLSQAQKEFIEIVIKELNKRLNVQEDQ
;
A
#
# COMPACT_ATOMS: atom_id res chain seq x y z
N MET A 1 16.76 20.33 -9.46
CA MET A 1 16.40 19.59 -10.69
C MET A 1 14.98 19.12 -10.48
N THR A 2 14.08 19.31 -11.44
CA THR A 2 12.68 18.87 -11.35
C THR A 2 12.54 17.47 -11.95
N ALA A 3 11.53 16.71 -11.53
CA ALA A 3 11.22 15.42 -12.16
C ALA A 3 10.98 15.58 -13.67
N THR A 4 11.39 14.58 -14.44
CA THR A 4 11.14 14.55 -15.90
C THR A 4 9.69 14.16 -16.18
N GLN A 5 9.19 14.50 -17.36
CA GLN A 5 7.85 14.10 -17.80
C GLN A 5 7.66 12.57 -17.75
N GLN A 6 8.68 11.80 -18.12
CA GLN A 6 8.64 10.34 -18.05
C GLN A 6 8.52 9.81 -16.61
N MET A 7 9.22 10.43 -15.65
CA MET A 7 9.11 10.06 -14.23
C MET A 7 7.70 10.34 -13.69
N ILE A 8 7.13 11.49 -14.08
CA ILE A 8 5.77 11.89 -13.68
C ILE A 8 4.75 10.88 -14.23
N GLU A 9 4.82 10.57 -15.52
CA GLU A 9 3.93 9.59 -16.16
C GLU A 9 4.05 8.20 -15.55
N HIS A 10 5.28 7.76 -15.26
CA HIS A 10 5.50 6.47 -14.60
C HIS A 10 4.88 6.44 -13.19
N PHE A 11 5.09 7.48 -12.40
CA PHE A 11 4.47 7.62 -11.07
C PHE A 11 2.95 7.60 -11.15
N GLN A 12 2.35 8.38 -12.04
CA GLN A 12 0.90 8.48 -12.18
C GLN A 12 0.28 7.14 -12.61
N THR A 13 0.85 6.49 -13.63
CA THR A 13 0.37 5.17 -14.10
C THR A 13 0.49 4.13 -13.00
N ARG A 14 1.66 3.97 -12.38
CA ARG A 14 1.89 2.97 -11.33
C ARG A 14 0.98 3.21 -10.12
N THR A 15 0.84 4.46 -9.68
CA THR A 15 0.02 4.78 -8.50
C THR A 15 -1.46 4.56 -8.78
N LYS A 16 -1.95 4.88 -9.98
CA LYS A 16 -3.32 4.58 -10.39
C LYS A 16 -3.58 3.08 -10.45
N GLU A 17 -2.68 2.30 -11.04
CA GLU A 17 -2.80 0.84 -11.11
C GLU A 17 -2.78 0.20 -9.70
N HIS A 18 -1.98 0.73 -8.78
CA HIS A 18 -1.99 0.32 -7.37
C HIS A 18 -3.35 0.60 -6.72
N ILE A 19 -3.87 1.82 -6.85
CA ILE A 19 -5.20 2.20 -6.32
C ILE A 19 -6.29 1.31 -6.92
N ASP A 20 -6.23 0.99 -8.22
CA ASP A 20 -7.18 0.10 -8.87
C ASP A 20 -7.11 -1.35 -8.32
N ARG A 21 -5.91 -1.83 -7.96
CA ARG A 21 -5.74 -3.13 -7.28
C ARG A 21 -6.32 -3.11 -5.86
N VAL A 22 -5.99 -2.08 -5.08
CA VAL A 22 -6.53 -1.90 -3.73
C VAL A 22 -8.05 -1.82 -3.77
N THR A 23 -8.62 -1.05 -4.70
CA THR A 23 -10.07 -0.92 -4.89
C THR A 23 -10.73 -2.27 -5.18
N ARG A 24 -10.15 -3.07 -6.09
CA ARG A 24 -10.66 -4.43 -6.37
C ARG A 24 -10.60 -5.34 -5.16
N ASN A 25 -9.51 -5.29 -4.39
CA ASN A 25 -9.37 -6.07 -3.15
C ASN A 25 -10.40 -5.66 -2.09
N MET A 26 -10.62 -4.35 -1.94
CA MET A 26 -11.61 -3.79 -1.02
C MET A 26 -13.03 -4.22 -1.41
N ILE A 27 -13.43 -4.04 -2.68
CA ILE A 27 -14.75 -4.46 -3.18
C ILE A 27 -14.94 -5.97 -3.04
N ALA A 28 -13.89 -6.76 -3.26
CA ALA A 28 -13.99 -8.20 -3.08
C ALA A 28 -14.44 -8.56 -1.66
N LEU A 29 -14.15 -7.75 -0.65
CA LEU A 29 -14.55 -7.97 0.75
C LEU A 29 -15.96 -7.44 1.10
N GLU A 30 -16.81 -7.09 0.13
CA GLU A 30 -18.20 -6.68 0.38
C GLU A 30 -18.93 -7.65 1.34
N GLY A 31 -19.60 -7.10 2.36
CA GLY A 31 -20.35 -7.85 3.36
C GLY A 31 -19.49 -8.56 4.41
N PHE A 32 -18.16 -8.61 4.26
CA PHE A 32 -17.27 -9.10 5.30
C PHE A 32 -17.34 -8.16 6.52
N GLN A 33 -17.58 -8.73 7.71
CA GLN A 33 -17.80 -7.96 8.96
C GLN A 33 -18.91 -6.89 8.85
N GLY A 34 -19.84 -7.04 7.90
CA GLY A 34 -20.93 -6.09 7.69
C GLY A 34 -20.56 -4.81 6.95
N PHE A 35 -19.32 -4.67 6.44
CA PHE A 35 -18.94 -3.52 5.63
C PHE A 35 -19.64 -3.54 4.27
N SER A 36 -20.31 -2.44 3.93
CA SER A 36 -20.95 -2.27 2.62
C SER A 36 -19.92 -2.00 1.52
N GLN A 37 -20.29 -2.30 0.28
CA GLN A 37 -19.47 -1.94 -0.88
C GLN A 37 -19.21 -0.43 -0.95
N GLU A 38 -20.18 0.40 -0.57
CA GLU A 38 -20.04 1.86 -0.57
C GLU A 38 -18.96 2.32 0.41
N GLU A 39 -18.96 1.82 1.65
CA GLU A 39 -17.93 2.14 2.64
C GLU A 39 -16.52 1.73 2.17
N LEU A 40 -16.41 0.55 1.58
CA LEU A 40 -15.16 0.01 1.05
C LEU A 40 -14.65 0.83 -0.15
N ASN A 41 -15.55 1.25 -1.04
CA ASN A 41 -15.24 2.12 -2.17
C ASN A 41 -14.78 3.51 -1.71
N GLN A 42 -15.51 4.14 -0.80
CA GLN A 42 -15.14 5.45 -0.26
C GLN A 42 -13.76 5.42 0.37
N ARG A 43 -13.43 4.33 1.08
CA ARG A 43 -12.10 4.15 1.64
C ARG A 43 -11.03 4.00 0.56
N ALA A 44 -11.27 3.17 -0.46
CA ALA A 44 -10.32 2.94 -1.53
C ALA A 44 -10.01 4.21 -2.35
N LEU A 45 -11.01 5.07 -2.58
CA LEU A 45 -10.84 6.34 -3.31
C LEU A 45 -9.86 7.31 -2.64
N ILE A 46 -9.77 7.28 -1.30
CA ILE A 46 -8.92 8.20 -0.54
C ILE A 46 -7.60 7.56 -0.08
N HIS A 47 -7.44 6.24 -0.21
CA HIS A 47 -6.30 5.45 0.27
C HIS A 47 -4.94 6.14 0.05
N ASP A 48 -4.67 6.54 -1.19
CA ASP A 48 -3.39 7.10 -1.62
C ASP A 48 -3.51 8.51 -2.19
N LYS A 49 -4.64 9.18 -1.93
CA LYS A 49 -4.93 10.50 -2.51
C LYS A 49 -3.86 11.54 -2.16
N SER A 50 -3.32 11.47 -0.94
CA SER A 50 -2.27 12.38 -0.46
C SER A 50 -1.01 12.36 -1.33
N LYS A 51 -0.69 11.25 -2.01
CA LYS A 51 0.45 11.15 -2.93
C LYS A 51 0.31 12.07 -4.15
N PHE A 52 -0.88 12.57 -4.47
CA PHE A 52 -1.13 13.51 -5.56
C PHE A 52 -1.15 14.98 -5.12
N GLU A 53 -0.85 15.25 -3.85
CA GLU A 53 -0.91 16.57 -3.25
C GLU A 53 0.44 16.93 -2.60
N SER A 54 0.72 18.21 -2.43
CA SER A 54 1.87 18.64 -1.62
C SER A 54 1.62 18.29 -0.14
N PRO A 55 2.63 17.83 0.61
CA PRO A 55 4.05 17.78 0.27
C PRO A 55 4.53 16.45 -0.35
N GLU A 56 3.64 15.52 -0.70
CA GLU A 56 4.02 14.16 -1.12
C GLU A 56 4.29 14.02 -2.61
N TYR A 57 3.62 14.81 -3.46
CA TYR A 57 3.62 14.59 -4.92
C TYR A 57 5.01 14.50 -5.55
N GLU A 58 5.82 15.56 -5.46
CA GLU A 58 7.16 15.55 -6.07
C GLU A 58 8.06 14.48 -5.44
N PRO A 59 8.16 14.35 -4.10
CA PRO A 59 8.99 13.30 -3.51
C PRO A 59 8.57 11.88 -3.88
N TYR A 60 7.28 11.57 -4.01
CA TYR A 60 6.83 10.24 -4.44
C TYR A 60 7.13 9.94 -5.91
N ILE A 61 7.19 10.95 -6.78
CA ILE A 61 7.71 10.78 -8.15
C ILE A 61 9.17 10.33 -8.11
N TRP A 62 10.02 11.00 -7.33
CA TRP A 62 11.43 10.64 -7.17
C TRP A 62 11.61 9.27 -6.52
N LEU A 63 10.82 8.95 -5.49
CA LEU A 63 10.86 7.65 -4.82
C LEU A 63 10.50 6.51 -5.77
N THR A 64 9.47 6.71 -6.59
CA THR A 64 9.03 5.71 -7.57
C THR A 64 10.12 5.48 -8.62
N GLU A 65 10.74 6.55 -9.11
CA GLU A 65 11.85 6.44 -10.06
C GLU A 65 13.08 5.75 -9.47
N TYR A 66 13.41 6.02 -8.21
CA TYR A 66 14.49 5.32 -7.50
C TYR A 66 14.26 3.81 -7.47
N PHE A 67 13.03 3.36 -7.16
CA PHE A 67 12.71 1.93 -7.16
C PHE A 67 12.71 1.32 -8.56
N ARG A 68 12.20 2.03 -9.57
CA ARG A 68 12.26 1.60 -10.97
C ARG A 68 13.70 1.39 -11.43
N CYS A 69 14.59 2.34 -11.14
CA CYS A 69 16.01 2.24 -11.44
C CYS A 69 16.65 1.07 -10.71
N LYS A 70 16.39 0.92 -9.41
CA LYS A 70 16.91 -0.19 -8.60
C LYS A 70 16.49 -1.55 -9.16
N GLN A 71 15.23 -1.73 -9.54
CA GLN A 71 14.73 -2.97 -10.15
C GLN A 71 15.37 -3.25 -11.52
N SER A 72 15.71 -2.19 -12.26
CA SER A 72 16.36 -2.26 -13.57
C SER A 72 17.89 -2.37 -13.51
N GLY A 73 18.48 -2.41 -12.30
CA GLY A 73 19.94 -2.39 -12.13
C GLY A 73 20.62 -1.07 -12.53
N ILE A 74 19.84 0.02 -12.64
CA ILE A 74 20.33 1.35 -12.98
C ILE A 74 20.77 2.06 -11.70
N GLN A 75 22.01 2.57 -11.68
CA GLN A 75 22.47 3.42 -10.59
C GLN A 75 21.71 4.74 -10.62
N PHE A 76 21.14 5.12 -9.47
CA PHE A 76 20.35 6.33 -9.33
C PHE A 76 20.67 7.03 -8.02
N GLU A 77 20.82 8.35 -8.08
CA GLU A 77 21.01 9.20 -6.91
C GLU A 77 20.00 10.34 -6.93
N TYR A 78 19.42 10.63 -5.76
CA TYR A 78 18.53 11.76 -5.59
C TYR A 78 19.30 13.08 -5.79
N PRO A 79 18.72 14.07 -6.48
CA PRO A 79 19.33 15.38 -6.60
C PRO A 79 19.17 16.18 -5.30
N GLY A 80 20.23 16.89 -4.88
CA GLY A 80 20.17 17.86 -3.79
C GLY A 80 19.61 17.27 -2.48
N ASP A 81 18.62 17.95 -1.91
CA ASP A 81 17.93 17.59 -0.67
C ASP A 81 16.75 16.61 -0.88
N MET A 82 16.54 16.11 -2.10
CA MET A 82 15.38 15.27 -2.43
C MET A 82 15.29 14.00 -1.58
N LYS A 83 16.43 13.45 -1.14
CA LYS A 83 16.44 12.31 -0.21
C LYS A 83 15.74 12.65 1.12
N GLU A 84 15.95 13.86 1.64
CA GLU A 84 15.29 14.34 2.86
C GLU A 84 13.81 14.63 2.61
N GLN A 85 13.47 15.22 1.46
CA GLN A 85 12.08 15.47 1.08
C GLN A 85 11.28 14.16 0.96
N VAL A 86 11.85 13.12 0.33
CA VAL A 86 11.30 11.76 0.27
C VAL A 86 11.05 11.20 1.66
N HIS A 87 12.02 11.32 2.56
CA HIS A 87 11.88 10.87 3.94
C HIS A 87 10.74 11.59 4.68
N ASN A 88 10.61 12.91 4.47
CA ASN A 88 9.54 13.70 5.07
C ASN A 88 8.17 13.39 4.47
N ALA A 89 8.09 13.15 3.16
CA ALA A 89 6.86 12.72 2.48
C ALA A 89 6.40 11.35 2.98
N ILE A 90 7.29 10.37 3.14
CA ILE A 90 6.96 9.06 3.71
C ILE A 90 6.41 9.22 5.14
N LYS A 91 7.03 10.07 5.96
CA LYS A 91 6.53 10.35 7.31
C LYS A 91 5.15 11.00 7.30
N HIS A 92 4.95 12.00 6.43
CA HIS A 92 3.67 12.66 6.24
C HIS A 92 2.60 11.64 5.83
N HIS A 93 2.89 10.80 4.84
CA HIS A 93 2.00 9.76 4.37
C HIS A 93 1.62 8.77 5.48
N HIS A 94 2.61 8.32 6.26
CA HIS A 94 2.39 7.38 7.36
C HIS A 94 1.58 7.99 8.53
N SER A 95 1.63 9.31 8.73
CA SER A 95 0.90 9.98 9.81
C SER A 95 -0.50 10.44 9.43
N HIS A 96 -0.81 10.56 8.14
CA HIS A 96 -2.11 11.07 7.66
C HIS A 96 -3.03 9.98 7.12
N ASN A 97 -2.50 8.84 6.66
CA ASN A 97 -3.32 7.78 6.08
C ASN A 97 -3.58 6.66 7.10
N ALA A 98 -4.85 6.33 7.31
CA ALA A 98 -5.30 5.44 8.37
C ALA A 98 -4.70 4.02 8.28
N HIS A 99 -4.53 3.50 7.06
CA HIS A 99 -3.86 2.21 6.82
C HIS A 99 -2.36 2.22 7.14
N HIS A 100 -1.74 3.34 7.50
CA HIS A 100 -0.37 3.35 8.04
C HIS A 100 -0.33 3.58 9.55
N ILE A 101 -1.32 4.28 10.11
CA ILE A 101 -1.41 4.54 11.54
C ILE A 101 -1.71 3.23 12.29
N VAL A 102 -0.75 2.76 13.09
CA VAL A 102 -0.96 1.63 14.02
C VAL A 102 -1.02 2.16 15.44
N ASN A 103 -2.20 2.11 16.05
CA ASN A 103 -2.39 2.35 17.46
C ASN A 103 -3.56 1.51 18.01
N LYS A 104 -3.86 1.61 19.31
CA LYS A 104 -4.96 0.84 19.93
C LYS A 104 -6.36 1.21 19.40
N LYS A 105 -6.50 2.30 18.65
CA LYS A 105 -7.75 2.79 18.06
C LYS A 105 -7.87 2.45 16.56
N THR A 106 -6.89 1.76 15.97
CA THR A 106 -6.99 1.27 14.58
C THR A 106 -8.25 0.42 14.44
N SER A 107 -9.16 0.85 13.56
CA SER A 107 -10.44 0.18 13.30
C SER A 107 -10.25 -1.07 12.45
N GLU A 108 -11.26 -1.94 12.41
CA GLU A 108 -11.26 -3.11 11.52
C GLU A 108 -11.14 -2.70 10.04
N LEU A 109 -11.80 -1.60 9.64
CA LEU A 109 -11.69 -1.07 8.28
C LEU A 109 -10.25 -0.64 7.93
N ASP A 110 -9.50 -0.09 8.89
CA ASP A 110 -8.09 0.28 8.68
C ASP A 110 -7.19 -0.96 8.52
N LEU A 111 -7.50 -2.05 9.22
CA LEU A 111 -6.80 -3.33 9.08
C LEU A 111 -7.15 -4.02 7.75
N ILE A 112 -8.41 -3.93 7.31
CA ILE A 112 -8.84 -4.40 5.99
C ILE A 112 -8.09 -3.65 4.90
N GLU A 113 -8.05 -2.31 4.98
CA GLU A 113 -7.31 -1.48 4.01
C GLU A 113 -5.82 -1.84 3.96
N LYS A 114 -5.17 -2.07 5.11
CA LYS A 114 -3.78 -2.56 5.19
C LYS A 114 -3.57 -3.87 4.42
N VAL A 115 -4.46 -4.84 4.60
CA VAL A 115 -4.36 -6.13 3.91
C VAL A 115 -4.57 -5.96 2.41
N CYS A 116 -5.52 -5.13 1.99
CA CYS A 116 -5.75 -4.82 0.58
C CYS A 116 -4.55 -4.14 -0.08
N ASP A 117 -3.90 -3.20 0.62
CA ASP A 117 -2.66 -2.53 0.21
C ASP A 117 -1.50 -3.52 0.08
N TRP A 118 -1.23 -4.33 1.11
CA TRP A 118 -0.16 -5.33 1.08
C TRP A 118 -0.38 -6.39 0.00
N THR A 119 -1.63 -6.76 -0.25
CA THR A 119 -1.99 -7.68 -1.34
C THR A 119 -1.71 -7.05 -2.70
N ALA A 120 -2.10 -5.80 -2.91
CA ALA A 120 -1.81 -5.06 -4.13
C ALA A 120 -0.28 -4.93 -4.36
N MET A 121 0.47 -4.52 -3.33
CA MET A 121 1.93 -4.40 -3.38
C MET A 121 2.63 -5.72 -3.68
N SER A 122 2.21 -6.82 -3.03
CA SER A 122 2.80 -8.15 -3.24
C SER A 122 2.60 -8.59 -4.70
N GLN A 123 1.40 -8.41 -5.24
CA GLN A 123 1.06 -8.74 -6.64
C GLN A 123 1.79 -7.85 -7.64
N GLU A 124 1.88 -6.54 -7.39
CA GLU A 124 2.55 -5.59 -8.29
C GLU A 124 4.04 -5.89 -8.40
N LEU A 125 4.71 -6.09 -7.27
CA LEU A 125 6.17 -6.26 -7.22
C LEU A 125 6.62 -7.72 -7.37
N ASN A 126 5.66 -8.65 -7.51
CA ASN A 126 5.87 -10.09 -7.40
C ASN A 126 6.71 -10.49 -6.18
N GLN A 127 6.63 -9.70 -5.11
CA GLN A 127 7.33 -9.99 -3.85
C GLN A 127 6.70 -11.22 -3.22
N ASN A 128 7.52 -12.12 -2.72
CA ASN A 128 7.08 -13.38 -2.12
C ASN A 128 6.11 -14.16 -3.04
N ASN A 129 6.39 -14.15 -4.35
CA ASN A 129 5.56 -14.75 -5.40
C ASN A 129 4.12 -14.21 -5.42
N GLY A 130 3.93 -12.94 -5.07
CA GLY A 130 2.61 -12.30 -5.02
C GLY A 130 1.83 -12.55 -3.73
N SER A 131 2.41 -13.26 -2.75
CA SER A 131 1.70 -13.71 -1.55
C SER A 131 1.73 -12.68 -0.42
N CYS A 132 0.56 -12.05 -0.16
CA CYS A 132 0.37 -11.16 0.98
C CYS A 132 0.63 -11.87 2.31
N TYR A 133 0.30 -13.17 2.41
CA TYR A 133 0.52 -13.94 3.63
C TYR A 133 2.01 -14.03 3.94
N LYS A 134 2.84 -14.43 2.97
CA LYS A 134 4.29 -14.48 3.14
C LYS A 134 4.88 -13.11 3.48
N TYR A 135 4.44 -12.05 2.79
CA TYR A 135 4.83 -10.67 3.12
C TYR A 135 4.48 -10.29 4.56
N TYR A 136 3.28 -10.63 5.02
CA TYR A 136 2.86 -10.38 6.39
C TYR A 136 3.70 -11.16 7.40
N GLN A 137 3.93 -12.45 7.19
CA GLN A 137 4.71 -13.29 8.11
C GLN A 137 6.15 -12.77 8.29
N GLU A 138 6.78 -12.28 7.22
CA GLU A 138 8.14 -11.71 7.28
C GLU A 138 8.23 -10.36 8.00
N ASN A 139 7.10 -9.64 8.11
CA ASN A 139 7.09 -8.25 8.59
C ASN A 139 6.22 -8.00 9.83
N LYS A 140 5.40 -8.96 10.26
CA LYS A 140 4.41 -8.80 11.35
C LYS A 140 4.99 -8.28 12.66
N ASP A 141 6.24 -8.60 12.97
CA ASP A 141 6.91 -8.15 14.20
C ASP A 141 7.34 -6.68 14.14
N LYS A 142 7.50 -6.11 12.94
CA LYS A 142 7.82 -4.69 12.74
C LYS A 142 6.59 -3.80 12.88
N PHE A 143 5.38 -4.34 12.67
CA PHE A 143 4.15 -3.56 12.63
C PHE A 143 3.59 -3.15 14.01
N ARG A 144 4.16 -3.65 15.12
CA ARG A 144 3.74 -3.31 16.50
C ARG A 144 2.24 -3.50 16.76
N LEU A 145 1.65 -4.54 16.17
CA LEU A 145 0.24 -4.91 16.30
C LEU A 145 -0.03 -5.68 17.59
N SER A 146 -1.22 -5.50 18.18
CA SER A 146 -1.71 -6.35 19.27
C SER A 146 -2.00 -7.76 18.78
N GLN A 147 -2.09 -8.74 19.70
CA GLN A 147 -2.42 -10.12 19.33
C GLN A 147 -3.76 -10.23 18.59
N ALA A 148 -4.80 -9.53 19.07
CA ALA A 148 -6.10 -9.50 18.40
C ALA A 148 -6.04 -8.88 17.00
N GLN A 149 -5.21 -7.84 16.79
CA GLN A 149 -5.03 -7.25 15.47
C GLN A 149 -4.31 -8.21 14.51
N LYS A 150 -3.34 -8.99 15.02
CA LYS A 150 -2.64 -10.01 14.21
C LYS A 150 -3.61 -11.10 13.77
N GLU A 151 -4.41 -11.63 14.69
CA GLU A 151 -5.44 -12.63 14.40
C GLU A 151 -6.46 -12.12 13.39
N PHE A 152 -6.94 -10.88 13.55
CA PHE A 152 -7.87 -10.27 12.60
C PHE A 152 -7.26 -10.13 11.20
N ILE A 153 -6.01 -9.68 11.09
CA ILE A 153 -5.30 -9.59 9.80
C ILE A 153 -5.23 -10.95 9.11
N GLU A 154 -4.89 -12.02 9.83
CA GLU A 154 -4.82 -13.37 9.25
C GLU A 154 -6.20 -13.83 8.74
N ILE A 155 -7.29 -13.50 9.44
CA ILE A 155 -8.66 -13.76 8.98
C ILE A 155 -8.95 -12.98 7.68
N VAL A 156 -8.59 -11.70 7.62
CA VAL A 156 -8.82 -10.88 6.41
C VAL A 156 -8.02 -11.41 5.22
N ILE A 157 -6.74 -11.75 5.41
CA ILE A 157 -5.88 -12.33 4.35
C ILE A 157 -6.52 -13.60 3.80
N LYS A 158 -6.98 -14.50 4.69
CA LYS A 158 -7.62 -15.75 4.29
C LYS A 158 -8.91 -15.51 3.50
N GLU A 159 -9.77 -14.63 3.99
CA GLU A 159 -11.03 -14.32 3.33
C GLU A 159 -10.79 -13.66 1.96
N LEU A 160 -9.87 -12.71 1.87
CA LEU A 160 -9.54 -12.06 0.60
C LEU A 160 -8.98 -13.07 -0.42
N ASN A 161 -8.04 -13.93 -0.03
CA ASN A 161 -7.48 -14.97 -0.90
C ASN A 161 -8.57 -15.90 -1.46
N LYS A 162 -9.49 -16.34 -0.59
CA LYS A 162 -10.64 -17.16 -0.99
C LYS A 162 -11.49 -16.46 -2.05
N ARG A 163 -11.78 -15.17 -1.87
CA ARG A 163 -12.62 -14.40 -2.83
C ARG A 163 -11.92 -14.09 -4.14
N LEU A 164 -10.59 -13.95 -4.11
CA LEU A 164 -9.77 -13.77 -5.31
C LEU A 164 -9.43 -15.10 -6.01
N ASN A 165 -9.89 -16.24 -5.48
CA ASN A 165 -9.54 -17.59 -5.97
C ASN A 165 -8.02 -17.83 -6.03
N VAL A 166 -7.27 -17.27 -5.09
CA VAL A 166 -5.83 -17.52 -4.95
C VAL A 166 -5.65 -18.80 -4.13
N GLN A 167 -4.83 -19.74 -4.61
CA GLN A 167 -4.49 -20.94 -3.83
C GLN A 167 -3.79 -20.53 -2.52
N GLU A 168 -4.25 -21.06 -1.39
CA GLU A 168 -3.58 -20.84 -0.11
C GLU A 168 -2.19 -21.49 -0.14
N ASP A 169 -1.15 -20.68 0.06
CA ASP A 169 0.18 -21.20 0.43
C ASP A 169 0.04 -21.82 1.83
N GLN A 170 0.03 -23.16 1.91
CA GLN A 170 0.08 -23.91 3.18
C GLN A 170 1.41 -23.72 3.91
#